data_AF-A0A2N2IR43-F1
#
_entry.id   AF-A0A2N2IR43-F1
#
_cell.length_a   1.000
_cell.length_b   1.000
_cell.length_c   1.000
_cell.angle_alpha   90.00
_cell.angle_beta   90.00
_cell.angle_gamma   90.00
#
_symmetry.space_group_name_H-M   'P 1'
#
loop_
_entity.id
_entity.type
_entity.pdbx_description
1 polymer ?
#
loop_
_entity_poly.entity_id
_entity_poly.type
_entity_poly.pdbx_seq_one_letter_code
_entity_poly.pdbx_strand_id
1 'polypeptide(L)' 'TETYVEKLAAIFAQNAIPKVQVVRMSVPCCGGLTHIVRDALRQSGRTDLIVEEITVDLDGTILSTRPLV' A
#
# COMPACT_ATOMS: atom_id res chain seq x y z
N THR A 1 7.67 -1.40 -13.92
CA THR A 1 7.03 -1.39 -12.58
C THR A 1 7.75 -2.30 -11.60
N GLU A 2 8.40 -3.38 -12.06
CA GLU A 2 9.20 -4.29 -11.22
C GLU A 2 10.20 -3.57 -10.30
N THR A 3 10.91 -2.56 -10.79
CA THR A 3 11.86 -1.78 -9.96
C THR A 3 11.22 -1.13 -8.73
N TYR A 4 9.94 -0.71 -8.82
CA TYR A 4 9.24 -0.14 -7.66
C TYR A 4 8.82 -1.21 -6.66
N VAL A 5 8.46 -2.40 -7.13
CA VAL A 5 8.10 -3.54 -6.29
C VAL A 5 9.33 -3.98 -5.48
N GLU A 6 10.46 -4.19 -6.14
CA GLU A 6 11.71 -4.62 -5.49
C GLU A 6 12.19 -3.61 -4.44
N LYS A 7 12.17 -2.32 -4.78
CA LYS A 7 12.60 -1.26 -3.86
C LYS A 7 11.69 -1.18 -2.64
N LEU A 8 10.37 -1.24 -2.82
CA LEU A 8 9.43 -1.24 -1.70
C LEU A 8 9.54 -2.51 -0.85
N ALA A 9 9.73 -3.68 -1.47
CA ALA A 9 9.94 -4.93 -0.76
C ALA A 9 11.19 -4.86 0.13
N ALA A 10 12.29 -4.29 -0.38
CA ALA A 10 13.50 -4.06 0.40
C ALA A 10 13.25 -3.09 1.57
N ILE A 11 12.48 -2.01 1.35
CA ILE A 11 12.10 -1.07 2.43
C ILE A 11 11.29 -1.79 3.52
N PHE A 12 10.30 -2.59 3.13
CA PHE A 12 9.46 -3.34 4.08
C PHE A 12 10.27 -4.40 4.84
N ALA A 13 11.19 -5.10 4.18
CA ALA A 13 12.00 -6.15 4.81
C ALA A 13 13.06 -5.59 5.77
N GLN A 14 13.68 -4.45 5.44
CA GLN A 14 14.84 -3.92 6.17
C GLN A 14 14.47 -2.97 7.31
N ASN A 15 13.23 -2.50 7.39
CA ASN A 15 12.79 -1.51 8.38
C ASN A 15 11.68 -2.06 9.26
N ALA A 16 11.70 -1.69 10.55
CA ALA A 16 10.64 -2.02 11.51
C ALA A 16 9.40 -1.12 11.33
N ILE A 17 8.84 -1.11 10.11
CA ILE A 17 7.61 -0.38 9.78
C ILE A 17 6.44 -1.19 10.35
N PRO A 18 5.58 -0.60 11.21
CA PRO A 18 4.43 -1.31 11.77
C PRO A 18 3.19 -1.25 10.85
N LYS A 19 3.08 -0.20 10.02
CA LYS A 19 1.89 0.04 9.20
C LYS A 19 2.20 0.83 7.93
N VAL A 20 1.55 0.46 6.83
CA VAL A 20 1.54 1.18 5.55
C VAL A 20 0.09 1.48 5.15
N GLN A 21 -0.18 2.73 4.79
CA GLN A 21 -1.49 3.19 4.31
C GLN A 21 -1.37 3.62 2.85
N VAL A 22 -2.07 2.91 1.95
CA VAL A 22 -2.15 3.27 0.54
C VAL A 22 -3.33 4.21 0.36
N VAL A 23 -3.05 5.49 0.15
CA VAL A 23 -4.10 6.49 -0.09
C VAL A 23 -4.50 6.47 -1.55
N ARG A 24 -5.81 6.39 -1.81
CA ARG A 24 -6.42 6.55 -3.13
C ARG A 24 -7.51 7.60 -3.07
N MET A 25 -7.66 8.34 -4.16
CA MET A 25 -8.79 9.23 -4.32
C MET A 25 -10.06 8.44 -4.67
N SER A 26 -11.23 9.04 -4.44
CA SER A 26 -12.54 8.55 -4.90
C SER A 26 -12.55 8.30 -6.41
N VAL A 27 -11.76 9.07 -7.17
CA VAL A 27 -11.47 8.83 -8.58
C VAL A 27 -10.48 7.65 -8.75
N PRO A 28 -10.85 6.58 -9.47
CA PRO A 28 -10.13 5.31 -9.38
C PRO A 28 -8.85 5.20 -10.25
N CYS A 29 -8.14 6.29 -10.55
CA CYS A 29 -7.02 6.29 -11.50
C CYS A 29 -5.69 5.71 -10.96
N CYS A 30 -5.52 5.57 -9.63
CA CYS A 30 -4.24 5.16 -9.02
C CYS A 30 -4.15 3.65 -8.65
N GLY A 31 -4.94 2.78 -9.28
CA GLY A 31 -4.99 1.34 -8.94
C GLY A 31 -3.65 0.60 -9.09
N GLY A 32 -2.72 1.10 -9.91
CA GLY A 32 -1.37 0.53 -10.03
C GLY A 32 -0.57 0.58 -8.73
N LEU A 33 -0.75 1.60 -7.90
CA LEU A 33 -0.04 1.73 -6.62
C LEU A 33 -0.43 0.61 -5.65
N THR A 34 -1.73 0.31 -5.56
CA THR A 34 -2.29 -0.81 -4.79
C THR A 34 -1.62 -2.13 -5.19
N HIS A 35 -1.46 -2.37 -6.49
CA HIS A 35 -0.84 -3.59 -7.00
C HIS A 35 0.65 -3.66 -6.64
N ILE A 36 1.40 -2.57 -6.84
CA ILE A 36 2.82 -2.49 -6.49
C ILE A 36 3.03 -2.76 -5.00
N VAL A 37 2.24 -2.13 -4.12
CA VAL A 37 2.36 -2.32 -2.66
C VAL A 37 2.01 -3.75 -2.26
N ARG A 38 0.97 -4.35 -2.85
CA ARG A 38 0.58 -5.74 -2.58
C ARG A 38 1.69 -6.72 -2.95
N ASP A 39 2.31 -6.56 -4.12
CA ASP A 39 3.38 -7.44 -4.56
C ASP A 39 4.67 -7.21 -3.76
N ALA A 40 4.97 -5.95 -3.40
CA ALA A 40 6.10 -5.62 -2.54
C ALA A 40 5.96 -6.23 -1.14
N LEU A 41 4.75 -6.22 -0.55
CA LEU A 41 4.47 -6.87 0.72
C LEU A 41 4.74 -8.38 0.64
N ARG A 42 4.19 -9.05 -0.39
CA ARG A 42 4.43 -10.48 -0.63
C ARG A 42 5.92 -10.79 -0.78
N GLN A 43 6.64 -10.00 -1.57
CA GLN A 43 8.07 -10.20 -1.81
C GLN A 43 8.93 -9.88 -0.58
N SER A 44 8.48 -8.97 0.30
CA SER A 44 9.21 -8.63 1.53
C SER A 44 9.25 -9.75 2.57
N GLY A 45 8.32 -10.71 2.49
CA GLY A 45 8.19 -11.80 3.47
C GLY A 45 7.71 -11.37 4.88
N ARG A 46 7.36 -10.09 5.07
CA ARG A 46 6.82 -9.58 6.34
C ARG A 46 5.40 -10.08 6.57
N THR A 47 5.15 -10.67 7.73
CA THR A 47 3.82 -11.18 8.14
C THR A 47 3.14 -10.33 9.19
N ASP A 48 3.91 -9.48 9.88
CA ASP A 48 3.48 -8.57 10.95
C ASP A 48 3.15 -7.15 10.46
N LEU A 49 3.50 -6.82 9.21
CA LEU A 49 3.26 -5.50 8.63
C LEU A 49 1.79 -5.32 8.24
N ILE A 50 1.12 -4.37 8.90
CA ILE A 50 -0.27 -4.00 8.58
C ILE A 50 -0.30 -3.15 7.32
N VAL A 51 -1.06 -3.57 6.30
CA VAL A 51 -1.24 -2.80 5.07
C VAL A 51 -2.72 -2.61 4.77
N GLU A 52 -3.12 -1.35 4.62
CA GLU A 52 -4.50 -0.97 4.31
C GLU A 52 -4.54 0.05 3.18
N GLU A 53 -5.67 0.09 2.48
CA GLU A 53 -5.98 1.11 1.50
C GLU A 53 -7.06 2.04 2.05
N ILE A 54 -6.84 3.34 1.91
CA ILE A 54 -7.76 4.38 2.33
C ILE A 54 -8.27 5.10 1.09
N THR A 55 -9.60 5.16 0.93
CA THR A 55 -10.21 5.97 -0.13
C THR A 55 -10.62 7.31 0.43
N VAL A 56 -10.15 8.39 -0.19
CA VAL A 56 -10.36 9.79 0.21
C VAL A 56 -11.08 10.54 -0.90
N ASP A 57 -12.09 11.33 -0.55
CA ASP A 57 -12.81 12.16 -1.53
C ASP A 57 -12.09 13.49 -1.81
N LEU A 58 -12.56 14.26 -2.79
CA LEU A 58 -11.95 15.51 -3.22
C LEU A 58 -11.89 16.59 -2.11
N ASP A 59 -12.80 16.52 -1.15
CA ASP A 59 -12.85 17.41 0.02
C ASP A 59 -12.00 16.92 1.21
N GLY A 60 -11.30 15.79 1.06
CA GLY A 60 -10.52 15.16 2.11
C GLY A 60 -11.30 14.21 3.02
N THR A 61 -12.60 13.99 2.76
CA THR A 61 -13.41 13.03 3.52
C THR A 61 -12.89 11.60 3.30
N ILE A 62 -12.70 10.85 4.38
CA ILE A 62 -12.36 9.42 4.30
C ILE A 62 -13.62 8.63 4.00
N LEU A 63 -13.70 8.04 2.81
CA LEU A 63 -14.84 7.23 2.37
C LEU A 63 -14.76 5.79 2.86
N SER A 64 -13.54 5.23 2.93
CA SER A 64 -13.33 3.86 3.41
C SER A 64 -11.89 3.61 3.82
N THR A 65 -11.69 2.65 4.71
CA THR A 65 -10.40 2.03 5.02
C THR A 65 -10.57 0.52 4.94
N ARG A 66 -9.74 -0.16 4.15
CA ARG A 66 -9.84 -1.60 3.93
C ARG A 66 -8.48 -2.29 4.01
N PRO A 67 -8.38 -3.48 4.63
CA PRO A 67 -7.15 -4.28 4.56
C PRO A 67 -6.77 -4.59 3.11
N LEU A 68 -5.48 -4.54 2.79
CA LEU A 68 -4.96 -4.86 1.46
C LEU A 68 -4.70 -6.37 1.26
N VAL A 69 -4.56 -7.09 2.38
CA VAL A 69 -4.28 -8.52 2.56
C VAL A 69 -5.04 -9.06 3.76
#